data_AF-A0A2V9LBW1-F1
#
_entry.id   AF-A0A2V9LBW1-F1
#
_cell.length_a   1.000
_cell.length_b   1.000
_cell.length_c   1.000
_cell.angle_alpha   90.00
_cell.angle_beta   90.00
_cell.angle_gamma   90.00
#
_symmetry.space_group_name_H-M   'P 1'
#
loop_
_entity.id
_entity.type
_entity.pdbx_description
1 polymer ?
#
loop_
_entity_poly.entity_id
_entity_poly.type
_entity_poly.pdbx_seq_one_letter_code
_entity_poly.pdbx_strand_id
1 'polypeptide(L)' 'MNETLEQIVLAAAILGGSALVTQVFARAMYVTCARCGTLNARRRRECRRCGSPLREEDAQK' A
#
# COMPACT_ATOMS: atom_id res chain seq x y z
N MET A 1 -0.06 10.82 -37.80
CA MET A 1 -0.99 10.03 -36.95
C MET A 1 -0.29 9.03 -36.02
N ASN A 2 0.98 8.67 -36.25
CA ASN A 2 1.69 7.71 -35.39
C ASN A 2 2.37 8.37 -34.18
N GLU A 3 2.87 9.61 -34.32
CA GLU A 3 3.60 10.30 -33.24
C GLU A 3 2.74 10.56 -32.00
N THR A 4 1.48 11.00 -32.19
CA THR A 4 0.54 11.18 -31.07
C THR A 4 0.21 9.85 -30.37
N LEU A 5 0.08 8.76 -31.14
CA LEU A 5 -0.20 7.44 -30.59
C LEU A 5 0.99 6.92 -29.77
N GLU A 6 2.21 7.08 -30.27
CA GLU A 6 3.45 6.72 -29.56
C GLU A 6 3.60 7.48 -28.25
N GLN A 7 3.34 8.78 -28.25
CA GLN A 7 3.36 9.60 -27.04
C GLN A 7 2.31 9.16 -26.01
N ILE A 8 1.09 8.83 -26.45
CA ILE A 8 0.04 8.33 -25.58
C ILE A 8 0.43 6.99 -24.97
N VAL A 9 1.00 6.06 -25.76
CA VAL A 9 1.44 4.76 -25.27
C VAL A 9 2.57 4.90 -24.25
N LEU A 10 3.55 5.75 -24.54
CA LEU A 10 4.64 6.03 -23.61
C LEU A 10 4.13 6.61 -22.28
N ALA A 11 3.23 7.60 -22.34
CA ALA A 11 2.61 8.19 -21.16
C ALA A 11 1.83 7.15 -20.34
N ALA A 12 1.03 6.31 -21.01
CA ALA A 12 0.28 5.24 -20.36
C ALA A 12 1.21 4.22 -19.67
N ALA A 13 2.32 3.85 -20.32
CA ALA A 13 3.30 2.93 -19.75
C ALA A 13 3.97 3.51 -18.49
N ILE A 14 4.36 4.79 -18.53
CA ILE A 14 4.97 5.48 -17.37
C ILE A 14 3.99 5.56 -16.21
N LEU A 15 2.75 5.99 -16.47
CA LEU A 15 1.72 6.12 -15.44
C LEU A 15 1.34 4.76 -14.86
N GLY A 16 1.14 3.75 -15.72
CA GLY A 16 0.83 2.38 -15.30
C GLY A 16 1.96 1.76 -14.48
N GLY A 17 3.21 1.88 -14.93
CA GLY A 17 4.38 1.41 -14.19
C GLY A 17 4.52 2.09 -12.83
N SER A 18 4.37 3.41 -12.78
CA SER A 18 4.43 4.18 -11.54
C SER A 18 3.34 3.78 -10.55
N ALA A 19 2.11 3.56 -11.04
CA ALA A 19 0.99 3.11 -10.22
C ALA A 19 1.24 1.71 -9.61
N LEU A 20 1.75 0.77 -10.41
CA LEU A 20 2.09 -0.58 -9.95
C LEU A 20 3.14 -0.54 -8.83
N VAL A 21 4.23 0.20 -9.06
CA VAL A 21 5.30 0.37 -8.06
C VAL A 21 4.74 0.97 -6.77
N THR A 22 3.96 2.04 -6.88
CA THR A 22 3.35 2.70 -5.72
C THR A 22 2.45 1.76 -4.93
N GLN A 23 1.63 0.94 -5.60
CA GLN A 23 0.76 -0.03 -4.92
C GLN A 23 1.54 -1.12 -4.19
N VAL A 24 2.62 -1.63 -4.78
CA VAL A 24 3.49 -2.63 -4.14
C VAL A 24 4.08 -2.07 -2.85
N PHE A 25 4.64 -0.85 -2.91
CA PHE A 25 5.17 -0.18 -1.72
C PHE A 25 4.11 0.06 -0.66
N ALA A 26 2.92 0.56 -1.03
CA ALA A 26 1.84 0.80 -0.08
C ALA A 26 1.43 -0.50 0.65
N ARG A 27 1.30 -1.61 -0.06
CA ARG A 27 0.98 -2.93 0.55
C ARG A 27 2.09 -3.42 1.48
N ALA A 28 3.35 -3.16 1.17
CA ALA A 28 4.47 -3.53 2.02
C ALA A 28 4.56 -2.66 3.30
N MET A 29 4.15 -1.40 3.24
CA MET A 29 4.32 -0.44 4.33
C MET A 29 3.14 -0.32 5.27
N TYR A 30 1.94 -0.76 4.88
CA TYR A 30 0.72 -0.58 5.67
C TYR A 30 -0.02 -1.89 5.93
N VAL A 31 -0.74 -1.92 7.05
CA VAL A 31 -1.60 -3.02 7.47
C VAL A 31 -2.92 -2.46 8.00
N THR A 32 -4.03 -3.08 7.61
CA THR A 32 -5.35 -2.73 8.12
C THR A 32 -5.61 -3.50 9.41
N CYS A 33 -6.00 -2.80 10.47
CA CYS A 33 -6.34 -3.42 11.74
C CYS A 33 -7.58 -4.32 11.58
N ALA A 34 -7.44 -5.61 11.90
CA ALA A 34 -8.55 -6.58 11.84
C ALA A 34 -9.69 -6.27 12.82
N ARG A 35 -9.41 -5.57 13.92
CA ARG A 35 -10.41 -5.24 14.95
C ARG A 35 -11.28 -4.03 14.59
N CYS A 36 -10.70 -2.98 14.02
CA CYS A 36 -11.41 -1.69 13.81
C CYS A 36 -11.24 -1.08 12.42
N GLY A 37 -10.56 -1.75 11.49
CA GLY A 37 -10.39 -1.30 10.11
C GLY A 37 -9.44 -0.12 9.91
N THR A 38 -8.79 0.39 10.97
CA THR A 38 -7.84 1.51 10.83
C THR A 38 -6.59 1.06 10.09
N LEU A 39 -6.18 1.82 9.07
CA LEU A 39 -4.89 1.62 8.38
C LEU A 39 -3.73 2.09 9.27
N ASN A 40 -2.74 1.22 9.45
CA ASN A 40 -1.58 1.43 10.30
C ASN A 40 -0.29 1.19 9.52
N ALA A 41 0.79 1.86 9.91
CA ALA A 41 2.12 1.52 9.39
C ALA A 41 2.52 0.13 9.90
N ARG A 42 3.05 -0.73 9.02
CA ARG A 42 3.41 -2.13 9.30
C ARG A 42 4.48 -2.29 10.39
N ARG A 43 5.23 -1.22 10.69
CA ARG A 43 6.20 -1.17 11.79
C ARG A 43 5.58 -1.00 13.18
N ARG A 44 4.29 -0.66 13.28
CA ARG A 44 3.60 -0.56 14.58
C ARG A 44 3.19 -1.96 15.05
N ARG A 45 3.34 -2.19 16.36
CA ARG A 45 2.88 -3.40 17.04
C ARG A 45 1.40 -3.34 17.39
N GLU A 46 0.90 -2.14 17.69
CA GLU A 46 -0.49 -1.89 18.11
C GLU A 46 -1.20 -0.89 17.19
N CYS A 47 -2.52 -1.05 17.10
CA CYS A 47 -3.38 -0.16 16.32
C CYS A 47 -3.42 1.23 16.96
N ARG A 48 -3.10 2.26 16.18
CA ARG A 48 -3.11 3.68 16.61
C ARG A 48 -4.47 4.21 17.08
N ARG A 49 -5.56 3.46 16.83
CA ARG A 49 -6.93 3.88 17.15
C ARG A 49 -7.54 3.08 18.29
N CYS A 50 -7.41 1.75 18.29
CA CYS A 50 -8.08 0.89 19.27
C CYS A 50 -7.11 0.09 20.17
N GLY A 51 -5.80 0.24 19.98
CA GLY A 51 -4.78 -0.45 20.78
C GLY A 51 -4.65 -1.95 20.56
N SER A 52 -5.43 -2.57 19.66
CA SER A 52 -5.29 -4.01 19.40
C SER A 52 -3.93 -4.34 18.78
N PRO A 53 -3.33 -5.50 19.09
CA PRO A 53 -2.13 -5.96 18.40
C PRO A 53 -2.40 -6.07 16.89
N LEU A 54 -1.41 -5.72 16.08
CA LEU A 54 -1.48 -5.75 14.61
C LEU A 54 -0.81 -7.00 14.02
N ARG A 55 -0.07 -7.77 14.83
CA ARG A 55 0.62 -9.00 14.46
C ARG A 55 0.36 -10.06 15.53
N GLU A 56 0.25 -11.32 15.11
CA GLU A 56 0.03 -12.44 16.03
C GLU A 56 1.20 -12.61 17.01
N GLU A 57 2.43 -12.39 16.54
CA GLU A 57 3.66 -12.41 17.35
C GLU A 57 3.62 -11.39 18.51
N ASP A 58 2.96 -10.25 18.31
CA ASP A 58 2.85 -9.20 19.34
C ASP A 58 1.72 -9.51 20.34
N ALA A 59 0.77 -10.40 20.01
CA ALA A 59 -0.34 -10.76 20.88
C ALA A 59 0.02 -11.84 21.92
N GLN A 60 1.14 -12.55 21.71
CA GLN A 60 1.54 -13.71 22.52
C GLN A 60 2.60 -13.40 23.58
N LYS A 61 2.94 -12.12 23.77
CA LYS A 61 3.92 -11.64 24.75
C LYS A 61 3.23 -10.92 25.91
#